data_AF-A0A839JS98-F1
#
_entry.id   AF-A0A839JS98-F1
#
_cell.length_a   1.000
_cell.length_b   1.000
_cell.length_c   1.000
_cell.angle_alpha   90.00
_cell.angle_beta   90.00
_cell.angle_gamma   90.00
#
_symmetry.space_group_name_H-M   'P 1'
#
loop_
_entity.id
_entity.type
_entity.pdbx_description
1 polymer ?
#
loop_
_entity_poly.entity_id
_entity_poly.type
_entity_poly.pdbx_seq_one_letter_code
_entity_poly.pdbx_strand_id
1 'polypeptide(L)'
;MKELENLLNSLIWRGWKPFGEEAMRIDVENNTIIIIPDDFFADDKKVSIRDISSLDSGLWQFVCRNKLYKKTNEKFRENVSKVGLNTGWFTHNHQFRLLESALLPEEELGQFLIDNIIVKGPEKN
;
A
#
# COMPACT_ATOMS: atom_id res chain seq x y z
N MET A 1 -1.29 -0.85 -14.98
CA MET A 1 0.01 -0.40 -14.40
C MET A 1 0.08 1.09 -14.14
N LYS A 2 -0.26 1.98 -15.10
CA LYS A 2 -0.22 3.44 -14.87
C LYS A 2 -1.09 3.93 -13.70
N GLU A 3 -2.22 3.28 -13.45
CA GLU A 3 -3.08 3.59 -12.30
C GLU A 3 -2.39 3.28 -10.95
N LEU A 4 -1.66 2.16 -10.86
CA LEU A 4 -0.85 1.81 -9.69
C LEU A 4 0.27 2.83 -9.50
N GLU A 5 0.96 3.21 -10.57
CA GLU A 5 1.99 4.25 -10.53
C GLU A 5 1.44 5.58 -10.00
N ASN A 6 0.30 6.03 -10.51
CA ASN A 6 -0.37 7.26 -10.06
C ASN A 6 -0.79 7.18 -8.59
N LEU A 7 -1.30 6.01 -8.16
CA LEU A 7 -1.64 5.74 -6.76
C LEU A 7 -0.41 5.89 -5.86
N LEU A 8 0.67 5.18 -6.16
CA LEU A 8 1.89 5.16 -5.34
C LEU A 8 2.54 6.56 -5.28
N ASN A 9 2.61 7.27 -6.41
CA ASN A 9 3.04 8.66 -6.41
C ASN A 9 2.14 9.54 -5.55
N SER A 10 0.81 9.40 -5.63
CA SER A 10 -0.06 10.20 -4.75
C SER A 10 0.18 9.94 -3.27
N LEU A 11 0.58 8.73 -2.89
CA LEU A 11 0.95 8.41 -1.50
C LEU A 11 2.29 9.05 -1.11
N ILE A 12 3.30 9.02 -2.00
CA ILE A 12 4.57 9.74 -1.79
C ILE A 12 4.31 11.23 -1.54
N TRP A 13 3.49 11.86 -2.37
CA TRP A 13 3.13 13.28 -2.22
C TRP A 13 2.39 13.59 -0.91
N ARG A 14 1.81 12.58 -0.25
CA ARG A 14 1.19 12.70 1.08
C ARG A 14 2.16 12.39 2.22
N GLY A 15 3.43 12.14 1.92
CA GLY A 15 4.48 11.84 2.89
C GLY A 15 4.69 10.36 3.16
N TRP A 16 4.22 9.45 2.29
CA TRP A 16 4.67 8.06 2.38
C TRP A 16 6.14 7.97 1.96
N LYS A 17 6.95 7.34 2.81
CA LYS A 17 8.38 7.09 2.60
C LYS A 17 8.59 5.60 2.37
N PRO A 18 8.72 5.13 1.11
CA PRO A 18 8.92 3.72 0.82
C PRO A 18 10.15 3.20 1.55
N PHE A 19 10.01 2.13 2.32
CA PHE A 19 11.12 1.55 3.11
C PHE A 19 11.76 2.53 4.12
N GLY A 20 11.02 3.58 4.51
CA GLY A 20 11.52 4.61 5.43
C GLY A 20 12.41 5.67 4.76
N GLU A 21 12.58 5.62 3.45
CA GLU A 21 13.43 6.52 2.66
C GLU A 21 12.58 7.54 1.88
N GLU A 22 13.12 8.75 1.67
CA GLU A 22 12.46 9.75 0.82
C GLU A 22 12.53 9.31 -0.64
N ALA A 23 11.39 9.37 -1.32
CA ALA A 23 11.28 9.10 -2.74
C ALA A 23 10.72 10.33 -3.46
N MET A 24 11.35 10.71 -4.56
CA MET A 24 10.86 11.77 -5.43
C MET A 24 9.63 11.30 -6.20
N ARG A 25 9.72 10.10 -6.79
CA ARG A 25 8.65 9.49 -7.58
C ARG A 25 8.83 7.98 -7.70
N ILE A 26 7.77 7.31 -8.15
CA ILE A 26 7.76 5.90 -8.51
C ILE A 26 7.39 5.75 -9.98
N ASP A 27 8.12 4.90 -10.69
CA ASP A 27 7.74 4.43 -12.03
C ASP A 27 7.40 2.93 -11.96
N VAL A 28 6.48 2.46 -12.80
CA VAL A 28 6.05 1.04 -12.81
C VAL A 28 6.19 0.43 -14.20
N GLU A 29 7.13 -0.49 -14.35
CA GLU A 29 7.48 -1.13 -15.62
C GLU A 29 7.51 -2.66 -15.47
N ASN A 30 6.78 -3.40 -16.31
CA ASN A 30 6.81 -4.88 -16.34
C ASN A 30 6.69 -5.53 -14.94
N ASN A 31 5.72 -5.10 -14.12
CA ASN A 31 5.51 -5.52 -12.72
C ASN A 31 6.68 -5.21 -11.75
N THR A 32 7.66 -4.44 -12.19
CA THR A 32 8.73 -3.89 -11.36
C THR A 32 8.38 -2.46 -10.97
N ILE A 33 8.54 -2.14 -9.69
CA ILE A 33 8.41 -0.81 -9.12
C ILE A 33 9.82 -0.22 -9.05
N ILE A 34 10.02 0.94 -9.68
CA ILE A 34 11.27 1.68 -9.67
C ILE A 34 11.06 2.90 -8.77
N ILE A 35 11.69 2.90 -7.60
CA ILE A 35 11.65 4.00 -6.64
C ILE A 35 12.84 4.90 -6.94
N ILE A 36 12.54 6.14 -7.29
CA ILE A 36 13.54 7.16 -7.59
C ILE A 36 13.72 8.00 -6.31
N PRO A 37 14.89 7.95 -5.65
CA PRO A 37 15.13 8.70 -4.42
C PRO A 37 15.12 10.21 -4.68
N ASP A 38 14.89 10.99 -3.61
CA ASP A 38 15.03 12.46 -3.68
C ASP A 38 16.50 12.91 -3.67
N ASP A 39 17.42 12.03 -3.25
CA ASP A 39 18.87 12.26 -3.32
C ASP A 39 19.41 11.94 -4.71
N PHE A 40 19.96 12.97 -5.38
CA PHE A 40 20.52 12.86 -6.73
C PHE A 40 21.72 11.90 -6.84
N PHE A 41 22.40 11.59 -5.74
CA PHE A 41 23.54 10.67 -5.73
C PHE A 41 23.15 9.22 -5.40
N ALA A 42 21.89 8.96 -5.06
CA ALA A 42 21.40 7.63 -4.74
C ALA A 42 20.91 6.91 -6.00
N ASP A 43 21.19 5.61 -6.07
CA ASP A 43 20.72 4.75 -7.16
C ASP A 43 19.22 4.46 -7.05
N ASP A 44 18.56 4.32 -8.21
CA ASP A 44 17.16 3.88 -8.27
C ASP A 44 16.99 2.48 -7.65
N LYS A 45 15.99 2.34 -6.79
CA LYS A 45 15.68 1.07 -6.13
C LYS A 45 14.59 0.32 -6.89
N LYS A 46 14.91 -0.87 -7.39
CA LYS A 46 13.98 -1.74 -8.12
C LYS A 46 13.44 -2.84 -7.22
N VAL A 47 12.12 -2.92 -7.10
CA VAL A 47 11.43 -3.88 -6.22
C VAL A 47 10.18 -4.45 -6.88
N SER A 48 9.67 -5.56 -6.37
CA SER A 48 8.39 -6.14 -6.80
C SER A 48 7.19 -5.43 -6.15
N ILE A 49 5.97 -5.73 -6.61
CA ILE A 49 4.74 -5.22 -5.97
C ILE A 49 4.58 -5.86 -4.58
N ARG A 50 5.02 -7.11 -4.42
CA ARG A 50 5.07 -7.79 -3.11
C ARG A 50 5.99 -7.11 -2.11
N ASP A 51 7.17 -6.66 -2.55
CA ASP A 51 8.07 -5.90 -1.68
C ASP A 51 7.40 -4.58 -1.24
N ILE A 52 6.67 -3.92 -2.13
CA ILE A 52 5.87 -2.72 -1.80
C ILE A 52 4.71 -3.04 -0.86
N SER A 53 4.08 -4.20 -0.96
CA SER A 53 2.99 -4.58 -0.05
C SER A 53 3.46 -5.24 1.25
N SER A 54 4.78 -5.37 1.44
CA SER A 54 5.39 -5.94 2.64
C SER A 54 5.32 -5.02 3.86
N LEU A 55 5.69 -5.56 5.02
CA LEU A 55 5.81 -4.78 6.25
C LEU A 55 6.91 -3.71 6.12
N ASP A 56 8.01 -4.04 5.44
CA ASP A 56 9.21 -3.21 5.38
C ASP A 56 9.01 -1.95 4.55
N SER A 57 8.14 -2.00 3.55
CA SER A 57 7.82 -0.81 2.73
C SER A 57 7.09 0.29 3.51
N GLY A 58 6.45 -0.06 4.63
CA GLY A 58 5.62 0.85 5.42
C GLY A 58 4.30 1.24 4.75
N LEU A 59 3.95 0.69 3.59
CA LEU A 59 2.77 1.11 2.81
C LEU A 59 1.48 0.99 3.61
N TRP A 60 1.18 -0.20 4.13
CA TRP A 60 -0.08 -0.44 4.83
C TRP A 60 -0.16 0.31 6.15
N GLN A 61 0.97 0.50 6.84
CA GLN A 61 1.07 1.33 8.03
C GLN A 61 0.69 2.77 7.71
N PHE A 62 1.24 3.32 6.62
CA PHE A 62 0.93 4.68 6.17
C PHE A 62 -0.54 4.80 5.78
N VAL A 63 -1.05 3.89 4.95
CA VAL A 63 -2.44 3.87 4.48
C VAL A 63 -3.42 3.78 5.64
N CYS A 64 -3.19 2.88 6.59
CA CYS A 64 -4.07 2.71 7.75
C CYS A 64 -4.00 3.89 8.73
N ARG A 65 -2.80 4.42 9.01
CA ARG A 65 -2.64 5.63 9.87
C ARG A 65 -3.39 6.83 9.30
N ASN A 66 -3.38 6.99 7.98
CA ASN A 66 -4.05 8.09 7.27
C ASN A 66 -5.50 7.79 6.86
N LYS A 67 -6.06 6.63 7.26
CA LYS A 67 -7.43 6.21 6.91
C LYS A 67 -7.70 6.21 5.40
N LEU A 68 -6.68 5.89 4.60
CA LEU A 68 -6.72 5.86 3.12
C LEU A 68 -7.12 4.48 2.58
N TYR A 69 -7.91 3.69 3.30
CA TYR A 69 -8.33 2.36 2.86
C TYR A 69 -9.85 2.29 2.68
N LYS A 70 -10.30 1.48 1.73
CA LYS A 70 -11.71 1.12 1.64
C LYS A 70 -12.08 0.28 2.85
N LYS A 71 -13.24 0.56 3.45
CA LYS A 71 -13.78 -0.29 4.53
C LYS A 71 -13.91 -1.71 3.98
N THR A 72 -13.29 -2.66 4.68
CA THR A 72 -13.26 -4.06 4.27
C THR A 72 -14.68 -4.64 4.15
N ASN A 73 -14.86 -5.56 3.20
CA ASN A 73 -16.04 -6.40 3.09
C ASN A 73 -16.29 -7.15 4.42
N GLU A 74 -17.47 -6.96 5.02
CA GLU A 74 -17.83 -7.51 6.33
C GLU A 74 -17.66 -9.04 6.39
N LYS A 75 -17.87 -9.74 5.26
CA LYS A 75 -17.76 -11.21 5.17
C LYS A 75 -16.36 -11.73 5.48
N PHE A 76 -15.29 -11.04 5.05
CA PHE A 76 -13.93 -11.48 5.36
C PHE A 76 -13.58 -11.20 6.82
N ARG A 77 -14.03 -10.06 7.36
CA ARG A 77 -13.87 -9.73 8.79
C ARG A 77 -14.55 -10.76 9.68
N GLU A 78 -15.72 -11.26 9.29
CA GLU A 78 -16.42 -12.35 9.98
C GLU A 78 -15.66 -13.68 9.92
N ASN A 79 -14.97 -13.98 8.82
CA ASN A 79 -14.19 -15.21 8.73
C ASN A 79 -12.92 -15.16 9.60
N VAL A 80 -12.28 -13.99 9.69
CA VAL A 80 -11.12 -13.79 10.58
C VAL A 80 -11.54 -13.66 12.05
N SER A 81 -12.72 -13.14 12.37
CA SER A 81 -13.22 -13.13 13.76
C SER A 81 -13.47 -14.53 14.31
N LYS A 82 -13.93 -15.45 13.45
CA LYS A 82 -14.22 -16.84 13.82
C LYS A 82 -12.97 -17.64 14.22
N VAL A 83 -11.78 -17.23 13.78
CA VAL A 83 -10.50 -17.85 14.20
C VAL A 83 -9.93 -17.27 15.50
N GLY A 84 -10.75 -16.56 16.29
CA GLY A 84 -10.42 -16.16 17.66
C GLY A 84 -9.55 -14.91 17.78
N LEU A 85 -9.29 -14.22 16.67
CA LEU A 85 -8.63 -12.92 16.69
C LEU A 85 -9.66 -11.85 17.04
N ASN A 86 -9.48 -11.18 18.19
CA ASN A 86 -10.39 -10.17 18.72
C ASN A 86 -10.65 -9.04 17.69
N THR A 87 -11.80 -9.07 17.00
CA THR A 87 -12.04 -8.24 15.81
C THR A 87 -12.30 -6.76 16.05
N GLY A 88 -12.45 -6.37 17.31
CA GLY A 88 -12.57 -4.96 17.72
C GLY A 88 -11.34 -4.12 17.32
N TRP A 89 -10.16 -4.73 17.22
CA TRP A 89 -8.90 -4.07 16.88
C TRP A 89 -8.68 -3.89 15.36
N PHE A 90 -9.51 -4.50 14.52
CA PHE A 90 -9.27 -4.60 13.06
C PHE A 90 -9.66 -3.36 12.27
N THR A 91 -10.35 -2.40 12.88
CA THR A 91 -10.75 -1.17 12.18
C THR A 91 -9.55 -0.33 11.75
N HIS A 92 -8.35 -0.56 12.29
CA HIS A 92 -7.16 0.25 12.04
C HIS A 92 -5.88 -0.57 11.75
N ASN A 93 -5.98 -1.89 11.60
CA ASN A 93 -4.80 -2.74 11.65
C ASN A 93 -4.25 -3.05 10.25
N HIS A 94 -3.12 -2.41 9.93
CA HIS A 94 -2.31 -2.69 8.74
C HIS A 94 -1.92 -4.18 8.62
N GLN A 95 -1.84 -4.92 9.74
CA GLN A 95 -1.56 -6.37 9.75
C GLN A 95 -2.60 -7.17 8.94
N PHE A 96 -3.85 -6.72 8.93
CA PHE A 96 -4.89 -7.38 8.16
C PHE A 96 -4.67 -7.20 6.66
N ARG A 97 -4.35 -5.98 6.23
CA ARG A 97 -4.07 -5.69 4.82
C ARG A 97 -2.77 -6.34 4.35
N LEU A 98 -1.77 -6.40 5.23
CA LEU A 98 -0.54 -7.16 5.01
C LEU A 98 -0.83 -8.64 4.77
N LEU A 99 -1.71 -9.25 5.57
CA LEU A 99 -2.09 -10.65 5.40
C LEU A 99 -2.85 -10.88 4.08
N GLU A 100 -3.82 -10.03 3.75
CA GLU A 100 -4.54 -10.12 2.47
C GLU A 100 -3.57 -10.01 1.28
N SER A 101 -2.65 -9.05 1.31
CA SER A 101 -1.61 -8.93 0.28
C SER A 101 -0.72 -10.17 0.22
N ALA A 102 -0.25 -10.69 1.35
CA ALA A 102 0.64 -11.84 1.38
C ALA A 102 0.04 -13.11 0.73
N LEU A 103 -1.28 -13.28 0.81
CA LEU A 103 -2.01 -14.43 0.29
C LEU A 103 -2.33 -14.35 -1.21
N LEU A 104 -2.19 -13.18 -1.83
CA LEU A 104 -2.48 -12.98 -3.25
C LEU A 104 -1.28 -13.31 -4.13
N PRO A 105 -1.50 -13.80 -5.36
CA PRO A 105 -0.44 -13.92 -6.36
C PRO A 105 0.03 -12.53 -6.84
N GLU A 106 1.24 -12.44 -7.40
CA GLU A 106 1.88 -11.16 -7.78
C GLU A 106 1.03 -10.36 -8.79
N GLU A 107 0.40 -11.08 -9.71
CA GLU A 107 -0.40 -10.52 -10.80
C GLU A 107 -1.68 -9.83 -10.30
N GLU A 108 -2.20 -10.28 -9.16
CA GLU A 108 -3.42 -9.74 -8.54
C GLU A 108 -3.11 -8.61 -7.55
N LEU A 109 -1.89 -8.55 -7.01
CA LEU A 109 -1.49 -7.56 -6.01
C LEU A 109 -1.66 -6.13 -6.49
N GLY A 110 -1.26 -5.82 -7.72
CA GLY A 110 -1.37 -4.46 -8.26
C GLY A 110 -2.82 -3.96 -8.27
N GLN A 111 -3.75 -4.79 -8.74
CA GLN A 111 -5.17 -4.46 -8.75
C GLN A 111 -5.74 -4.40 -7.34
N PHE A 112 -5.34 -5.32 -6.45
CA PHE A 112 -5.75 -5.31 -5.06
C PHE A 112 -5.41 -3.99 -4.35
N LEU A 113 -4.20 -3.45 -4.57
CA LEU A 113 -3.79 -2.17 -4.00
C LEU A 113 -4.66 -1.02 -4.51
N ILE A 114 -4.89 -0.96 -5.82
CA ILE A 114 -5.78 0.04 -6.46
C ILE A 114 -7.19 -0.04 -5.87
N ASP A 115 -7.72 -1.26 -5.74
CA ASP A 115 -9.08 -1.46 -5.29
C ASP A 115 -9.27 -1.16 -3.81
N ASN A 116 -8.22 -1.25 -2.99
CA ASN A 116 -8.35 -1.14 -1.54
C ASN A 116 -7.79 0.16 -0.95
N ILE A 117 -7.02 0.95 -1.68
CA ILE A 117 -6.48 2.23 -1.23
C ILE A 117 -7.30 3.38 -1.83
N ILE A 118 -7.73 4.33 -1.00
CA ILE A 118 -8.49 5.52 -1.39
C ILE A 118 -7.55 6.72 -1.40
N VAL A 119 -7.35 7.31 -2.57
CA VAL A 119 -6.78 8.65 -2.70
C VAL A 119 -7.93 9.64 -2.81
N LYS A 120 -8.34 10.23 -1.67
CA LYS A 120 -9.26 11.39 -1.72
C LYS A 120 -8.47 12.60 -2.21
N GLY A 121 -8.82 13.19 -3.35
CA GLY A 121 -8.26 14.49 -3.76
C GLY A 121 -8.36 15.52 -2.61
N PRO A 122 -7.52 16.57 -2.59
CA PRO A 122 -7.60 17.59 -1.55
C PRO A 122 -9.04 18.06 -1.44
N GLU A 123 -9.64 17.95 -0.25
CA GLU A 123 -10.93 18.57 0.02
C GLU A 123 -10.74 20.05 -0.28
N LYS A 124 -11.41 20.54 -1.33
CA LYS A 124 -11.50 21.98 -1.60
C LYS A 124 -12.25 22.57 -0.42
N ASN A 125 -11.51 23.17 0.51
CA ASN A 125 -12.07 24.11 1.49
C ASN A 125 -12.59 25.35 0.76
#